data_AF-A0AAU7DDQ8-F1
#
_entry.id   AF-A0AAU7DDQ8-F1
#
_cell.length_a   1.000
_cell.length_b   1.000
_cell.length_c   1.000
_cell.angle_alpha   90.00
_cell.angle_beta   90.00
_cell.angle_gamma   90.00
#
_symmetry.space_group_name_H-M   'P 1'
#
loop_
_entity.id
_entity.type
_entity.pdbx_description
1 polymer ?
#
loop_
_entity_poly.entity_id
_entity_poly.type
_entity_poly.pdbx_seq_one_letter_code
_entity_poly.pdbx_strand_id
1 'polypeptide(L)' 'MVDLDARSMSVETSDGTVTLYGNVHSWSELEKAERAACQAPGVQQVSNHLTIHP' A
#
# COMPACT_ATOMS: atom_id res chain seq x y z
N MET A 1 -15.58 -10.74 -10.57
CA MET A 1 -15.52 -10.05 -9.27
C MET A 1 -14.16 -10.39 -8.71
N VAL A 2 -13.25 -9.42 -8.67
CA VAL A 2 -11.85 -9.67 -8.30
C VAL A 2 -11.79 -10.05 -6.83
N ASP A 3 -11.41 -11.28 -6.58
CA ASP A 3 -11.07 -11.79 -5.26
C ASP A 3 -9.64 -11.31 -4.98
N LEU A 4 -9.53 -10.18 -4.27
CA LEU A 4 -8.26 -9.78 -3.68
C LEU A 4 -8.21 -10.46 -2.32
N ASP A 5 -7.50 -11.57 -2.28
CA ASP A 5 -7.03 -12.21 -1.05
C ASP A 5 -6.10 -11.22 -0.33
N ALA A 6 -6.70 -10.23 0.34
CA ALA A 6 -6.05 -9.19 1.10
C ALA A 6 -5.52 -9.80 2.39
N ARG A 7 -4.37 -10.46 2.29
CA ARG A 7 -3.59 -10.91 3.44
C ARG A 7 -3.12 -9.65 4.20
N SER A 8 -3.97 -9.20 5.11
CA SER A 8 -3.76 -8.17 6.15
C SER A 8 -3.34 -6.76 5.69
N MET A 9 -3.26 -6.48 4.38
CA MET A 9 -2.88 -5.16 3.86
C MET A 9 -4.13 -4.34 3.52
N SER A 10 -4.31 -3.23 4.24
CA SER A 10 -5.38 -2.26 4.02
C SER A 10 -4.82 -1.02 3.34
N VAL A 11 -5.53 -0.53 2.34
CA VAL A 11 -5.14 0.68 1.60
C VAL A 11 -6.29 1.69 1.75
N GLU A 12 -5.97 2.86 2.26
CA GLU A 12 -6.91 3.96 2.41
C GLU A 12 -6.53 5.08 1.47
N THR A 13 -7.50 5.67 0.77
CA THR A 13 -7.25 6.79 -0.14
C THR A 13 -8.17 7.93 0.21
N SER A 14 -7.60 9.09 0.54
CA SER A 14 -8.34 10.29 0.93
C SER A 14 -7.74 11.53 0.29
N ASP A 15 -8.53 12.23 -0.51
CA ASP A 15 -8.15 13.51 -1.17
C ASP A 15 -6.81 13.45 -1.93
N GLY A 16 -6.55 12.33 -2.59
CA GLY A 16 -5.29 12.07 -3.30
C GLY A 16 -4.10 11.71 -2.41
N THR A 17 -4.30 11.53 -1.10
CA THR A 17 -3.33 10.87 -0.24
C THR A 17 -3.68 9.39 -0.13
N VAL A 18 -2.76 8.50 -0.44
CA VAL A 18 -2.90 7.05 -0.19
C VAL A 18 -2.13 6.69 1.05
N THR A 19 -2.76 5.98 1.97
CA THR A 19 -2.11 5.42 3.14
C THR A 19 -2.15 3.89 3.09
N LEU A 20 -0.96 3.30 3.17
CA LEU A 20 -0.76 1.85 3.17
C LEU A 20 -0.58 1.33 4.60
N TYR A 21 -1.42 0.40 5.02
CA TYR A 21 -1.37 -0.23 6.34
C TYR A 21 -1.22 -1.74 6.23
N GLY A 22 -0.38 -2.33 7.09
CA GLY A 22 -0.14 -3.77 7.09
C GLY A 22 1.30 -4.14 7.40
N ASN A 23 1.62 -5.40 7.14
CA ASN A 23 2.92 -5.98 7.43
C ASN A 23 3.50 -6.54 6.14
N VAL A 24 4.78 -6.26 5.90
CA VAL A 24 5.53 -6.73 4.74
C VAL A 24 6.70 -7.58 5.19
N HIS A 25 7.12 -8.52 4.37
CA HIS A 25 8.21 -9.43 4.72
C HIS A 25 9.58 -8.96 4.23
N SER A 26 9.62 -7.89 3.43
CA SER A 26 10.85 -7.38 2.82
C SER A 26 10.69 -5.94 2.35
N TRP A 27 11.81 -5.22 2.29
CA TRP A 27 11.90 -3.88 1.70
C TRP A 27 11.38 -3.83 0.26
N SER A 28 11.67 -4.86 -0.54
CA SER A 28 11.19 -4.93 -1.92
C SER A 28 9.66 -5.03 -2.02
N GLU A 29 8.97 -5.59 -1.01
CA GLU A 29 7.51 -5.57 -0.96
C GLU A 29 6.99 -4.18 -0.59
N LEU A 30 7.66 -3.49 0.35
CA LEU A 30 7.33 -2.11 0.71
C LEU A 30 7.42 -1.18 -0.50
N GLU A 31 8.50 -1.26 -1.28
CA GLU A 31 8.67 -0.47 -2.51
C GLU A 31 7.60 -0.80 -3.57
N LYS A 32 7.26 -2.08 -3.73
CA LYS A 32 6.19 -2.50 -4.67
C LYS A 32 4.84 -1.93 -4.23
N ALA A 33 4.52 -1.98 -2.95
CA ALA A 33 3.28 -1.44 -2.41
C ALA A 33 3.20 0.07 -2.61
N GLU A 34 4.29 0.79 -2.35
CA GLU A 34 4.37 2.24 -2.55
C GLU A 34 4.21 2.62 -4.02
N ARG A 35 4.89 1.91 -4.93
CA ARG A 35 4.73 2.15 -6.37
C ARG A 35 3.32 1.83 -6.85
N ALA A 36 2.72 0.74 -6.36
CA ALA A 36 1.35 0.38 -6.69
C ALA A 36 0.37 1.46 -6.23
N ALA A 37 0.56 2.00 -5.01
CA ALA A 37 -0.21 3.12 -4.50
C ALA A 37 -0.03 4.39 -5.35
N CYS A 38 1.21 4.74 -5.71
CA CYS A 38 1.51 5.92 -6.52
C CYS A 38 0.93 5.84 -7.95
N GLN A 39 0.77 4.62 -8.48
CA GLN A 39 0.15 4.37 -9.79
C GLN A 39 -1.38 4.51 -9.76
N ALA A 40 -2.01 4.61 -8.58
CA ALA A 40 -3.44 4.76 -8.51
C ALA A 40 -3.87 6.16 -9.02
N PRO A 41 -4.96 6.24 -9.80
CA PRO A 41 -5.42 7.50 -10.37
C PRO A 41 -5.92 8.46 -9.28
N GLY A 42 -5.43 9.70 -9.31
CA GLY A 42 -5.77 10.74 -8.32
C GLY A 42 -4.81 10.83 -7.15
N VAL A 43 -3.72 10.04 -7.12
CA VAL A 43 -2.72 10.06 -6.05
C VAL A 43 -1.74 11.21 -6.23
N GLN A 44 -1.61 12.00 -5.17
CA GLN A 44 -0.72 13.14 -5.01
C GLN A 44 0.36 12.84 -3.96
N GLN A 45 0.03 12.05 -2.93
CA GLN A 45 0.94 11.68 -1.85
C GLN A 45 0.72 10.23 -1.43
N VAL A 46 1.81 9.53 -1.11
CA VAL A 46 1.75 8.17 -0.55
C VAL A 46 2.35 8.19 0.85
N SER A 47 1.61 7.68 1.81
CA SER A 47 2.01 7.55 3.21
C SER A 47 2.10 6.06 3.55
N ASN A 48 3.30 5.63 3.90
CA ASN A 48 3.59 4.21 4.06
C ASN A 48 3.68 3.87 5.56
N HIS A 49 2.67 3.15 6.07
CA HIS A 49 2.59 2.67 7.45
C HIS A 49 2.81 1.15 7.53
N LEU A 50 3.51 0.59 6.54
CA LEU A 50 3.85 -0.83 6.50
C LEU A 50 5.02 -1.15 7.44
N THR A 51 4.87 -2.19 8.26
CA THR A 51 5.93 -2.66 9.16
C THR A 51 6.62 -3.89 8.58
N ILE A 52 7.96 -3.88 8.53
CA ILE A 52 8.74 -5.01 8.01
C ILE A 52 8.92 -6.06 9.11
N HIS A 53 8.42 -7.27 8.87
CA HIS A 53 8.64 -8.45 9.73
C HIS A 53 9.46 -9.50 8.97
N PRO A 54 10.77 -9.61 9.26
CA PRO A 54 11.65 -10.62 8.67
C PRO A 54 11.37 -12.04 9.19
#